data_AF-A0A954C0K4-F1
#
_entry.id   AF-A0A954C0K4-F1
#
_cell.length_a   1.000
_cell.length_b   1.000
_cell.length_c   1.000
_cell.angle_alpha   90.00
_cell.angle_beta   90.00
_cell.angle_gamma   90.00
#
_symmetry.space_group_name_H-M   'P 1'
#
loop_
_entity.id
_entity.type
_entity.pdbx_description
1 polymer ?
#
loop_
_entity_poly.entity_id
_entity_poly.type
_entity_poly.pdbx_seq_one_letter_code
_entity_poly.pdbx_strand_id
1 'polypeptide(L)'
;MPNTILTPTAVTREALRILHQKLNFVGNVNRSYDDSFAKTGAKIGDSLKIRLPNEYTVRTGATLSAQDTAESSVTLQVATQKGVDLNFTSVDLTLSLDDFSKRILDPAMSVLAANIEADALSMMLDVYNNVNGIGSAITFKNLMTSRKVLNDNLAPLDSNRSVLLNTNDNVDLVDTLKGLFQDSTAIKEQYKEGSMGRTGGFDFYENTLIQNQQTGTAAAATGYTVNGAVTTNGSSSVVLATGSTTFKKGDIITFSGCNRVHPETKADTGTLQQFVVTADYSGGAGTISVAPAIYTSTGRQNVLATGIGNGATVAKIGAASTVYKPSLAFHKDAFAFATADLVMPNGVDFASRQVMDGISMRVVRQYDINNDKFPCRLDVLYGYKTIRPQLACRILSN
;
A
#
# COMPACT_ATOMS: atom_id res chain seq x y z
N MET A 1 -44.64 -2.49 18.34
CA MET A 1 -43.30 -1.93 18.65
C MET A 1 -43.18 -0.66 17.84
N PRO A 2 -42.76 0.47 18.43
CA PRO A 2 -42.69 1.74 17.71
C PRO A 2 -41.72 1.57 16.53
N ASN A 3 -42.14 1.94 15.32
CA ASN A 3 -41.25 2.03 14.17
C ASN A 3 -40.18 3.06 14.52
N THR A 4 -39.00 2.59 14.93
CA THR A 4 -37.84 3.44 15.15
C THR A 4 -37.51 4.09 13.83
N ILE A 5 -37.90 5.37 13.68
CA ILE A 5 -37.64 6.15 12.46
C ILE A 5 -36.13 6.11 12.20
N LEU A 6 -35.75 5.66 11.01
CA LEU A 6 -34.38 5.64 10.52
C LEU A 6 -33.81 7.06 10.57
N THR A 7 -32.94 7.34 11.55
CA THR A 7 -32.26 8.64 11.60
C THR A 7 -31.02 8.63 10.69
N PRO A 8 -30.65 9.78 10.10
CA PRO A 8 -29.42 9.91 9.30
C PRO A 8 -28.16 9.43 10.01
N THR A 9 -28.11 9.68 11.32
CA THR A 9 -26.97 9.30 12.17
C THR A 9 -26.90 7.79 12.40
N ALA A 10 -28.04 7.12 12.59
CA ALA A 10 -28.07 5.66 12.76
C ALA A 10 -27.65 4.93 11.48
N VAL A 11 -28.18 5.36 10.32
CA VAL A 11 -27.83 4.80 9.00
C VAL A 11 -26.34 4.99 8.69
N THR A 12 -25.81 6.20 8.93
CA THR A 12 -24.39 6.46 8.69
C THR A 12 -23.46 5.69 9.62
N ARG A 13 -23.82 5.53 10.90
CA ARG A 13 -23.01 4.75 11.85
C ARG A 13 -22.98 3.27 11.51
N GLU A 14 -24.12 2.69 11.13
CA GLU A 14 -24.20 1.29 10.72
C GLU A 14 -23.44 1.02 9.43
N ALA A 15 -23.65 1.87 8.42
CA ALA A 15 -22.90 1.82 7.17
C ALA A 15 -21.38 1.86 7.40
N LEU A 16 -20.92 2.71 8.31
CA LEU A 16 -19.50 2.86 8.61
C LEU A 16 -18.96 1.64 9.38
N ARG A 17 -19.73 1.09 10.32
CA ARG A 17 -19.36 -0.16 11.02
C ARG A 17 -19.13 -1.31 10.05
N ILE A 18 -20.03 -1.49 9.08
CA ILE A 18 -19.92 -2.53 8.05
C ILE A 18 -18.67 -2.30 7.19
N LEU A 19 -18.43 -1.05 6.79
CA LEU A 19 -17.27 -0.68 6.00
C LEU A 19 -15.96 -0.96 6.75
N HIS A 20 -15.87 -0.57 8.02
CA HIS A 20 -14.69 -0.80 8.85
C HIS A 20 -14.38 -2.30 8.97
N GLN A 21 -15.41 -3.12 9.18
CA GLN A 21 -15.24 -4.57 9.31
C GLN A 21 -14.71 -5.23 8.03
N LYS A 22 -15.01 -4.67 6.85
CA LYS A 22 -14.62 -5.27 5.56
C LYS A 22 -13.26 -4.80 5.05
N LEU A 23 -12.64 -3.79 5.67
CA LEU A 23 -11.34 -3.26 5.28
C LEU A 23 -10.21 -3.94 6.06
N ASN A 24 -9.53 -4.91 5.44
CA ASN A 24 -8.41 -5.61 6.06
C ASN A 24 -7.07 -4.86 5.91
N PHE A 25 -6.79 -4.29 4.74
CA PHE A 25 -5.52 -3.64 4.43
C PHE A 25 -5.52 -2.22 4.97
N VAL A 26 -6.60 -1.46 4.70
CA VAL A 26 -6.76 -0.10 5.22
C VAL A 26 -6.81 -0.07 6.75
N GLY A 27 -7.31 -1.14 7.38
CA GLY A 27 -7.31 -1.30 8.84
C GLY A 27 -5.89 -1.35 9.45
N ASN A 28 -4.93 -1.93 8.71
CA ASN A 28 -3.58 -2.25 9.16
C ASN A 28 -2.49 -1.25 8.71
N VAL A 29 -2.85 -0.22 7.95
CA VAL A 29 -1.93 0.86 7.56
C VAL A 29 -2.04 2.07 8.50
N ASN A 30 -1.10 2.99 8.40
CA ASN A 30 -1.15 4.21 9.17
C ASN A 30 -2.33 5.10 8.71
N ARG A 31 -3.25 5.36 9.65
CA ARG A 31 -4.44 6.20 9.49
C ARG A 31 -4.41 7.44 10.37
N SER A 32 -3.24 7.80 10.91
CA SER A 32 -3.07 8.93 11.81
C SER A 32 -3.64 10.19 11.15
N TYR A 33 -4.75 10.65 11.70
CA TYR A 33 -5.48 11.83 11.29
C TYR A 33 -4.73 13.06 11.79
N ASP A 34 -4.45 14.01 10.90
CA ASP A 34 -3.96 15.33 11.29
C ASP A 34 -5.17 16.28 11.39
N ASP A 35 -5.36 16.89 12.56
CA ASP A 35 -6.47 17.80 12.88
C ASP A 35 -6.54 19.03 11.94
N SER A 36 -5.51 19.27 11.12
CA SER A 36 -5.55 20.26 10.04
C SER A 36 -6.66 20.03 9.01
N PHE A 37 -7.12 18.79 8.82
CA PHE A 37 -8.26 18.46 7.93
C PHE A 37 -9.64 18.72 8.57
N ALA A 38 -9.72 18.96 9.88
CA ALA A 38 -10.97 19.25 10.60
C ALA A 38 -11.37 20.74 10.55
N LYS A 39 -10.52 21.62 10.00
CA LYS A 39 -10.82 23.06 9.94
C LYS A 39 -11.88 23.33 8.89
N THR A 40 -13.07 23.71 9.36
CA THR A 40 -14.19 24.17 8.52
C THR A 40 -13.74 25.37 7.67
N GLY A 41 -13.46 25.15 6.38
CA GLY A 41 -12.99 26.18 5.45
C GLY A 41 -11.74 25.83 4.65
N ALA A 42 -11.06 24.71 4.94
CA ALA A 42 -10.00 24.19 4.06
C ALA A 42 -10.63 23.66 2.76
N LYS A 43 -10.13 24.16 1.62
CA LYS A 43 -10.67 23.87 0.28
C LYS A 43 -10.41 22.40 -0.09
N ILE A 44 -11.27 21.85 -0.94
CA ILE A 44 -11.10 20.54 -1.59
C ILE A 44 -9.69 20.50 -2.26
N GLY A 45 -8.86 19.53 -1.88
CA GLY A 45 -7.51 19.32 -2.45
C GLY A 45 -6.32 19.60 -1.52
N ASP A 46 -6.50 19.64 -0.20
CA ASP A 46 -5.39 19.93 0.70
C ASP A 46 -4.42 18.75 0.83
N SER A 47 -3.16 19.03 0.52
CA SER A 47 -2.10 18.05 0.43
C SER A 47 -1.40 17.89 1.78
N LEU A 48 -1.36 16.69 2.36
CA LEU A 48 -0.66 16.44 3.62
C LEU A 48 0.83 16.23 3.35
N LYS A 49 1.69 17.07 3.92
CA LYS A 49 3.15 16.86 3.89
C LYS A 49 3.59 16.08 5.11
N ILE A 50 4.00 14.83 4.89
CA ILE A 50 4.55 13.95 5.92
C ILE A 50 6.06 14.12 5.93
N ARG A 51 6.61 14.58 7.06
CA ARG A 51 8.06 14.75 7.22
C ARG A 51 8.74 13.39 7.44
N LEU A 52 9.81 13.14 6.72
CA LEU A 52 10.68 11.99 6.94
C LEU A 52 11.72 12.32 8.02
N PRO A 53 12.18 11.33 8.81
CA PRO A 53 13.20 11.55 9.82
C PRO A 53 14.51 12.02 9.15
N ASN A 54 15.26 12.85 9.86
CA ASN A 54 16.57 13.31 9.41
C ASN A 54 17.62 12.21 9.65
N GLU A 55 18.50 12.01 8.68
CA GLU A 55 19.56 11.02 8.74
C GLU A 55 20.91 11.76 8.74
N TYR A 56 21.77 11.45 9.71
CA TYR A 56 23.08 12.08 9.89
C TYR A 56 24.20 11.07 9.66
N THR A 57 25.39 11.54 9.28
CA THR A 57 26.59 10.69 9.27
C THR A 57 27.42 10.87 10.53
N VAL A 58 28.14 9.83 10.94
CA VAL A 58 29.07 9.92 12.07
C VAL A 58 30.44 10.38 11.54
N ARG A 59 31.05 11.36 12.21
CA ARG A 59 32.43 11.78 11.93
C ARG A 59 33.43 10.97 12.76
N THR A 60 34.63 10.80 12.23
CA THR A 60 35.77 10.25 12.97
C THR A 60 36.88 11.29 13.01
N GLY A 61 37.48 11.53 14.20
CA GLY A 61 38.56 12.49 14.40
C GLY A 61 38.17 13.74 15.21
N ALA A 62 39.16 14.54 15.60
CA ALA A 62 38.99 15.62 16.57
C ALA A 62 38.26 16.86 16.00
N THR A 63 38.45 17.19 14.72
CA THR A 63 37.97 18.43 14.08
C THR A 63 36.48 18.42 13.76
N LEU A 64 35.71 19.37 14.33
CA LEU A 64 34.26 19.46 14.17
C LEU A 64 33.90 19.65 12.69
N SER A 65 33.03 18.78 12.17
CA SER A 65 32.41 18.92 10.86
C SER A 65 30.90 19.05 11.09
N ALA A 66 30.39 20.29 11.03
CA ALA A 66 28.96 20.53 11.14
C ALA A 66 28.23 19.97 9.91
N GLN A 67 27.07 19.35 10.12
CA GLN A 67 26.18 18.87 9.06
C GLN A 67 24.91 19.70 9.07
N ASP A 68 24.51 20.20 7.92
CA ASP A 68 23.24 20.90 7.76
C ASP A 68 22.06 19.93 7.87
N THR A 69 21.02 20.36 8.57
CA THR A 69 19.80 19.57 8.72
C THR A 69 18.87 19.87 7.54
N ALA A 70 18.77 18.94 6.59
CA ALA A 70 17.86 19.05 5.45
C ALA A 70 16.63 18.15 5.63
N GLU A 71 15.50 18.76 6.01
CA GLU A 71 14.22 18.04 6.14
C GLU A 71 13.65 17.68 4.76
N SER A 72 13.15 16.45 4.61
CA SER A 72 12.43 16.04 3.40
C SER A 72 11.01 15.59 3.73
N SER A 73 10.07 15.85 2.80
CA SER A 73 8.65 15.55 3.01
C SER A 73 8.05 14.81 1.83
N VAL A 74 7.13 13.90 2.11
CA VAL A 74 6.27 13.22 1.12
C VAL A 74 4.88 13.83 1.18
N THR A 75 4.31 14.16 0.02
CA THR A 75 2.96 14.72 -0.05
C THR A 75 1.92 13.63 -0.31
N LEU A 76 0.95 13.49 0.57
CA LEU A 76 -0.25 12.66 0.42
C LEU A 76 -1.42 13.55 -0.03
N GLN A 77 -2.03 13.21 -1.16
CA GLN A 77 -3.13 13.97 -1.75
C GLN A 77 -4.45 13.26 -1.47
N VAL A 78 -5.43 14.00 -0.94
CA VAL A 78 -6.80 13.49 -0.71
C VAL A 78 -7.71 13.98 -1.84
N ALA A 79 -7.74 13.23 -2.94
CA ALA A 79 -8.40 13.64 -4.18
C ALA A 79 -9.45 12.66 -4.70
N THR A 80 -9.49 11.43 -4.18
CA THR A 80 -10.38 10.39 -4.71
C THR A 80 -11.67 10.35 -3.91
N GLN A 81 -12.78 10.66 -4.57
CA GLN A 81 -14.12 10.47 -4.00
C GLN A 81 -14.74 9.20 -4.60
N LYS A 82 -15.15 8.26 -3.74
CA LYS A 82 -16.00 7.13 -4.15
C LYS A 82 -17.28 7.12 -3.31
N GLY A 83 -18.36 6.70 -3.93
CA GLY A 83 -19.65 6.60 -3.28
C GLY A 83 -20.54 5.53 -3.90
N VAL A 84 -21.60 5.18 -3.19
CA VAL A 84 -22.69 4.36 -3.72
C VAL A 84 -23.95 5.19 -3.72
N ASP A 85 -24.57 5.27 -4.90
CA ASP A 85 -25.83 5.94 -5.10
C ASP A 85 -26.96 4.91 -5.05
N LEU A 86 -27.94 5.19 -4.20
CA LEU A 86 -29.13 4.39 -3.97
C LEU A 86 -30.35 5.23 -4.28
N ASN A 87 -31.44 4.59 -4.67
CA ASN A 87 -32.72 5.27 -4.84
C ASN A 87 -33.78 4.57 -4.01
N PHE A 88 -34.50 5.32 -3.19
CA PHE A 88 -35.52 4.79 -2.30
C PHE A 88 -36.91 5.23 -2.74
N THR A 89 -37.87 4.32 -2.65
CA THR A 89 -39.29 4.67 -2.75
C THR A 89 -39.84 5.04 -1.37
N SER A 90 -40.96 5.75 -1.33
CA SER A 90 -41.66 6.10 -0.08
C SER A 90 -42.10 4.87 0.73
N VAL A 91 -42.33 3.73 0.08
CA VAL A 91 -42.71 2.45 0.71
C VAL A 91 -41.51 1.79 1.39
N ASP A 92 -40.33 1.81 0.75
CA ASP A 92 -39.09 1.23 1.33
C ASP A 92 -38.66 1.95 2.63
N LEU A 93 -39.03 3.23 2.77
CA LEU A 93 -38.80 4.06 3.94
C LEU A 93 -39.64 3.66 5.17
N THR A 94 -40.63 2.78 5.00
CA THR A 94 -41.47 2.29 6.10
C THR A 94 -40.93 1.00 6.74
N LEU A 95 -39.90 0.40 6.16
CA LEU A 95 -39.29 -0.84 6.65
C LEU A 95 -38.43 -0.62 7.91
N SER A 96 -38.27 -1.69 8.69
CA SER A 96 -37.46 -1.68 9.91
C SER A 96 -35.97 -1.49 9.61
N LEU A 97 -35.24 -0.86 10.53
CA LEU A 97 -33.81 -0.54 10.38
C LEU A 97 -32.94 -1.78 10.14
N ASP A 98 -33.27 -2.90 10.78
CA ASP A 98 -32.49 -4.14 10.68
C ASP A 98 -32.62 -4.81 9.31
N ASP A 99 -33.82 -4.81 8.72
CA ASP A 99 -34.03 -5.32 7.35
C ASP A 99 -33.39 -4.41 6.30
N PHE A 100 -33.46 -3.09 6.53
CA PHE A 100 -32.82 -2.10 5.68
C PHE A 100 -31.28 -2.24 5.70
N SER A 101 -30.70 -2.43 6.89
CA SER A 101 -29.27 -2.60 7.05
C SER A 101 -28.77 -3.85 6.30
N LYS A 102 -29.41 -5.00 6.53
CA LYS A 102 -28.97 -6.28 5.98
C LYS A 102 -29.19 -6.40 4.47
N ARG A 103 -30.27 -5.82 3.94
CA ARG A 103 -30.63 -6.00 2.52
C ARG A 103 -30.02 -4.96 1.60
N ILE A 104 -29.78 -3.74 2.08
CA ILE A 104 -29.40 -2.62 1.22
C ILE A 104 -28.03 -2.06 1.62
N LEU A 105 -27.81 -1.78 2.91
CA LEU A 105 -26.53 -1.22 3.35
C LEU A 105 -25.37 -2.22 3.26
N ASP A 106 -25.57 -3.45 3.74
CA ASP A 106 -24.54 -4.48 3.71
C ASP A 106 -23.95 -4.70 2.29
N PRO A 107 -24.75 -4.95 1.24
CA PRO A 107 -24.20 -5.11 -0.11
C PRO A 107 -23.59 -3.82 -0.65
N ALA A 108 -24.21 -2.66 -0.43
CA ALA A 108 -23.69 -1.37 -0.89
C ALA A 108 -22.31 -1.06 -0.28
N MET A 109 -22.18 -1.19 1.04
CA MET A 109 -20.94 -0.94 1.75
C MET A 109 -19.86 -1.99 1.45
N SER A 110 -20.25 -3.23 1.15
CA SER A 110 -19.31 -4.28 0.71
C SER A 110 -18.59 -3.90 -0.57
N VAL A 111 -19.34 -3.43 -1.57
CA VAL A 111 -18.79 -3.04 -2.87
C VAL A 111 -17.93 -1.79 -2.72
N LEU A 112 -18.36 -0.81 -1.91
CA LEU A 112 -17.58 0.40 -1.66
C LEU A 112 -16.27 0.09 -0.94
N ALA A 113 -16.30 -0.74 0.12
CA ALA A 113 -15.11 -1.16 0.84
C ALA A 113 -14.12 -1.90 -0.07
N ALA A 114 -14.61 -2.85 -0.88
CA ALA A 114 -13.76 -3.58 -1.83
C ALA A 114 -13.08 -2.65 -2.85
N ASN A 115 -13.78 -1.64 -3.35
CA ASN A 115 -13.22 -0.68 -4.30
C ASN A 115 -12.22 0.30 -3.67
N ILE A 116 -12.40 0.68 -2.40
CA ILE A 116 -11.43 1.51 -1.67
C ILE A 116 -10.17 0.70 -1.37
N GLU A 117 -10.34 -0.56 -0.96
CA GLU A 117 -9.24 -1.46 -0.65
C GLU A 117 -8.42 -1.82 -1.89
N ALA A 118 -9.07 -2.15 -3.00
CA ALA A 118 -8.39 -2.43 -4.27
C ALA A 118 -7.54 -1.23 -4.75
N ASP A 119 -8.03 0.00 -4.57
CA ASP A 119 -7.27 1.21 -4.88
C ASP A 119 -6.06 1.36 -3.97
N ALA A 120 -6.23 1.17 -2.66
CA ALA A 120 -5.12 1.24 -1.70
C ALA A 120 -4.07 0.15 -1.96
N LEU A 121 -4.48 -1.06 -2.37
CA LEU A 121 -3.58 -2.16 -2.71
C LEU A 121 -2.72 -1.90 -3.94
N SER A 122 -3.09 -0.95 -4.81
CA SER A 122 -2.23 -0.53 -5.93
C SER A 122 -0.88 0.03 -5.47
N MET A 123 -0.79 0.53 -4.23
CA MET A 123 0.47 0.97 -3.58
C MET A 123 1.51 -0.14 -3.46
N MET A 124 1.09 -1.42 -3.49
CA MET A 124 2.00 -2.56 -3.44
C MET A 124 3.02 -2.52 -4.59
N LEU A 125 2.64 -2.02 -5.76
CA LEU A 125 3.52 -1.90 -6.92
C LEU A 125 4.62 -0.86 -6.73
N ASP A 126 4.54 0.02 -5.73
CA ASP A 126 5.59 1.00 -5.42
C ASP A 126 6.69 0.42 -4.50
N VAL A 127 6.50 -0.81 -3.99
CA VAL A 127 7.46 -1.47 -3.08
C VAL A 127 8.58 -2.12 -3.86
N TYR A 128 9.82 -1.71 -3.63
CA TYR A 128 10.98 -2.22 -4.37
C TYR A 128 11.61 -3.49 -3.77
N ASN A 129 11.44 -3.74 -2.47
CA ASN A 129 11.96 -4.93 -1.82
C ASN A 129 11.16 -6.16 -2.24
N ASN A 130 11.85 -7.23 -2.63
CA ASN A 130 11.22 -8.47 -3.01
C ASN A 130 11.95 -9.73 -2.53
N VAL A 131 11.17 -10.74 -2.14
CA VAL A 131 11.59 -12.13 -1.99
C VAL A 131 11.18 -12.90 -3.24
N ASN A 132 12.16 -13.41 -3.97
CA ASN A 132 11.92 -14.17 -5.19
C ASN A 132 11.74 -15.67 -4.89
N GLY A 133 10.55 -16.19 -5.15
CA GLY A 133 10.18 -17.60 -5.13
C GLY A 133 9.32 -17.98 -6.35
N ILE A 134 9.49 -17.28 -7.47
CA ILE A 134 8.70 -17.49 -8.69
C ILE A 134 8.83 -18.94 -9.18
N GLY A 135 7.71 -19.55 -9.55
CA GLY A 135 7.64 -20.95 -9.98
C GLY A 135 7.72 -21.95 -8.82
N SER A 136 7.55 -21.50 -7.57
CA SER A 136 7.51 -22.36 -6.39
C SER A 136 6.46 -21.88 -5.39
N ALA A 137 5.84 -22.85 -4.70
CA ALA A 137 4.90 -22.58 -3.62
C ALA A 137 5.56 -21.76 -2.50
N ILE A 138 4.78 -20.90 -1.83
CA ILE A 138 5.28 -20.13 -0.70
C ILE A 138 5.64 -21.09 0.45
N THR A 139 6.79 -20.84 1.07
CA THR A 139 7.24 -21.60 2.25
C THR A 139 7.45 -20.66 3.43
N PHE A 140 7.48 -21.22 4.65
CA PHE A 140 7.83 -20.46 5.85
C PHE A 140 9.19 -19.75 5.74
N LYS A 141 10.14 -20.31 4.97
CA LYS A 141 11.43 -19.67 4.69
C LYS A 141 11.27 -18.36 3.90
N ASN A 142 10.31 -18.28 2.97
CA ASN A 142 10.05 -17.07 2.20
C ASN A 142 9.54 -15.95 3.13
N LEU A 143 8.68 -16.28 4.09
CA LEU A 143 8.24 -15.36 5.15
C LEU A 143 9.39 -14.92 6.07
N MET A 144 10.27 -15.84 6.48
CA MET A 144 11.44 -15.47 7.29
C MET A 144 12.43 -14.61 6.50
N THR A 145 12.51 -14.80 5.19
CA THR A 145 13.34 -13.97 4.32
C THR A 145 12.74 -12.58 4.16
N SER A 146 11.41 -12.43 4.05
CA SER A 146 10.77 -11.11 4.03
C SER A 146 10.96 -10.39 5.37
N ARG A 147 10.86 -11.11 6.50
CA ARG A 147 11.25 -10.57 7.82
C ARG A 147 12.69 -10.12 7.87
N LYS A 148 13.63 -10.90 7.31
CA LYS A 148 15.04 -10.52 7.22
C LYS A 148 15.18 -9.20 6.47
N VAL A 149 14.56 -9.05 5.30
CA VAL A 149 14.62 -7.79 4.52
C VAL A 149 14.09 -6.60 5.33
N LEU A 150 12.97 -6.77 6.04
CA LEU A 150 12.45 -5.70 6.91
C LEU A 150 13.39 -5.37 8.07
N ASN A 151 14.05 -6.37 8.67
CA ASN A 151 15.04 -6.15 9.72
C ASN A 151 16.30 -5.47 9.20
N ASP A 152 16.80 -5.88 8.03
CA ASP A 152 17.97 -5.28 7.37
C ASP A 152 17.72 -3.82 6.99
N ASN A 153 16.46 -3.43 6.77
CA ASN A 153 16.02 -2.06 6.54
C ASN A 153 15.64 -1.32 7.85
N LEU A 154 15.93 -1.88 9.02
CA LEU A 154 15.65 -1.32 10.34
C LEU A 154 14.17 -0.97 10.58
N ALA A 155 13.26 -1.78 10.05
CA ALA A 155 11.85 -1.64 10.37
C ALA A 155 11.62 -1.85 11.89
N PRO A 156 10.77 -1.04 12.55
CA PRO A 156 10.48 -1.24 13.96
C PRO A 156 9.98 -2.66 14.26
N LEU A 157 10.37 -3.19 15.42
CA LEU A 157 9.99 -4.53 15.87
C LEU A 157 8.73 -4.51 16.75
N ASP A 158 7.96 -3.42 16.68
CA ASP A 158 6.90 -3.03 17.63
C ASP A 158 5.59 -3.82 17.45
N SER A 159 5.68 -5.11 17.06
CA SER A 159 4.51 -5.96 16.84
C SER A 159 3.54 -5.51 15.72
N ASN A 160 3.78 -4.38 15.07
CA ASN A 160 2.90 -3.78 14.06
C ASN A 160 3.28 -4.17 12.63
N ARG A 161 3.67 -5.44 12.44
CA ARG A 161 4.01 -5.97 11.12
C ARG A 161 2.94 -6.94 10.69
N SER A 162 2.45 -6.76 9.47
CA SER A 162 1.37 -7.58 8.90
C SER A 162 1.80 -8.18 7.57
N VAL A 163 1.25 -9.35 7.25
CA VAL A 163 1.39 -9.99 5.95
C VAL A 163 0.00 -10.14 5.36
N LEU A 164 -0.15 -9.62 4.14
CA LEU A 164 -1.33 -9.81 3.31
C LEU A 164 -1.00 -10.89 2.27
N LEU A 165 -1.66 -12.04 2.39
CA LEU A 165 -1.49 -13.17 1.50
C LEU A 165 -2.55 -13.16 0.39
N ASN A 166 -2.14 -13.57 -0.79
CA ASN A 166 -3.08 -14.00 -1.81
C ASN A 166 -3.70 -15.35 -1.40
N THR A 167 -4.84 -15.69 -2.01
CA THR A 167 -5.60 -16.89 -1.62
C THR A 167 -4.84 -18.20 -1.85
N ASN A 168 -3.98 -18.25 -2.88
CA ASN A 168 -3.22 -19.45 -3.21
C ASN A 168 -2.02 -19.64 -2.26
N ASP A 169 -1.31 -18.55 -1.99
CA ASP A 169 -0.23 -18.48 -1.02
C ASP A 169 -0.76 -18.86 0.37
N ASN A 170 -1.98 -18.44 0.75
CA ASN A 170 -2.55 -18.87 2.03
C ASN A 170 -2.71 -20.39 2.11
N VAL A 171 -3.23 -21.04 1.07
CA VAL A 171 -3.37 -22.52 1.01
C VAL A 171 -2.02 -23.20 1.14
N ASP A 172 -1.03 -22.76 0.36
CA ASP A 172 0.33 -23.32 0.37
C ASP A 172 1.02 -23.13 1.74
N LEU A 173 0.80 -21.99 2.39
CA LEU A 173 1.39 -21.67 3.69
C LEU A 173 0.74 -22.48 4.82
N VAL A 174 -0.59 -22.63 4.81
CA VAL A 174 -1.32 -23.50 5.74
C VAL A 174 -0.86 -24.95 5.58
N ASP A 175 -0.69 -25.43 4.34
CA ASP A 175 -0.23 -26.79 4.09
C ASP A 175 1.20 -27.02 4.57
N THR A 176 2.10 -26.07 4.33
CA THR A 176 3.51 -26.18 4.79
C THR A 176 3.64 -26.09 6.31
N LEU A 177 2.75 -25.36 6.99
CA LEU A 177 2.80 -25.19 8.45
C LEU A 177 2.05 -26.27 9.24
N LYS A 178 1.23 -27.11 8.60
CA LYS A 178 0.51 -28.20 9.28
C LYS A 178 1.42 -29.19 10.04
N GLY A 179 2.68 -29.31 9.63
CA GLY A 179 3.67 -30.22 10.23
C GLY A 179 4.59 -29.56 11.26
N LEU A 180 4.49 -28.25 11.48
CA LEU A 180 5.34 -27.51 12.40
C LEU A 180 4.63 -27.39 13.76
N PHE A 181 5.22 -27.94 14.82
CA PHE A 181 4.65 -27.92 16.17
C PHE A 181 4.50 -26.47 16.68
N GLN A 182 3.27 -25.96 16.71
CA GLN A 182 2.92 -24.63 17.25
C GLN A 182 1.91 -24.75 18.42
N ASP A 183 1.61 -23.63 19.09
CA ASP A 183 0.75 -23.58 20.29
C ASP A 183 -0.65 -24.18 20.04
N SER A 184 -1.13 -25.00 20.97
CA SER A 184 -2.40 -25.75 20.92
C SER A 184 -3.65 -24.90 20.69
N THR A 185 -3.62 -23.62 21.06
CA THR A 185 -4.72 -22.67 20.86
C THR A 185 -4.79 -22.16 19.42
N ALA A 186 -3.66 -21.79 18.83
CA ALA A 186 -3.55 -21.39 17.43
C ALA A 186 -3.81 -22.57 16.48
N ILE A 187 -3.41 -23.80 16.86
CA ILE A 187 -3.78 -25.04 16.18
C ILE A 187 -5.30 -25.15 16.04
N LYS A 188 -6.06 -24.93 17.12
CA LYS A 188 -7.52 -25.05 17.10
C LYS A 188 -8.17 -24.09 16.12
N GLU A 189 -7.70 -22.86 16.04
CA GLU A 189 -8.25 -21.84 15.11
C GLU A 189 -7.80 -22.11 13.67
N GLN A 190 -6.54 -22.47 13.45
CA GLN A 190 -6.03 -22.81 12.11
C GLN A 190 -6.74 -24.04 11.53
N TYR A 191 -7.01 -25.08 12.33
CA TYR A 191 -7.74 -26.26 11.87
C TYR A 191 -9.23 -26.02 11.63
N LYS A 192 -9.85 -25.07 12.34
CA LYS A 192 -11.30 -24.79 12.24
C LYS A 192 -11.64 -23.76 11.18
N GLU A 193 -10.88 -22.67 11.14
CA GLU A 193 -11.14 -21.50 10.31
C GLU A 193 -10.21 -21.43 9.08
N GLY A 194 -9.15 -22.26 9.03
CA GLY A 194 -8.17 -22.24 7.94
C GLY A 194 -7.29 -20.97 7.92
N SER A 195 -7.42 -20.09 8.91
CA SER A 195 -6.67 -18.84 9.02
C SER A 195 -5.34 -19.04 9.76
N MET A 196 -4.28 -18.41 9.26
CA MET A 196 -2.98 -18.42 9.94
C MET A 196 -3.00 -17.48 11.16
N GLY A 197 -2.72 -18.01 12.35
CA GLY A 197 -2.49 -17.19 13.54
C GLY A 197 -1.18 -16.40 13.46
N ARG A 198 -0.94 -15.52 14.44
CA ARG A 198 0.30 -14.73 14.51
C ARG A 198 1.53 -15.65 14.57
N THR A 199 2.33 -15.64 13.51
CA THR A 199 3.49 -16.54 13.36
C THR A 199 4.68 -15.76 12.80
N GLY A 200 5.89 -16.06 13.27
CA GLY A 200 7.11 -15.49 12.68
C GLY A 200 7.25 -13.97 12.86
N GLY A 201 6.50 -13.36 13.79
CA GLY A 201 6.53 -11.92 14.05
C GLY A 201 5.60 -11.08 13.15
N PHE A 202 4.68 -11.73 12.43
CA PHE A 202 3.66 -11.06 11.60
C PHE A 202 2.24 -11.48 11.98
N ASP A 203 1.31 -10.55 11.82
CA ASP A 203 -0.13 -10.84 11.78
C ASP A 203 -0.56 -11.12 10.33
N PHE A 204 -1.26 -12.24 10.11
CA PHE A 204 -1.64 -12.69 8.78
C PHE A 204 -3.06 -12.29 8.43
N TYR A 205 -3.23 -11.81 7.20
CA TYR A 205 -4.51 -11.49 6.60
C TYR A 205 -4.53 -12.06 5.19
N GLU A 206 -5.69 -12.58 4.77
CA GLU A 206 -5.93 -13.00 3.40
C GLU A 206 -6.76 -11.92 2.70
N ASN A 207 -6.41 -11.60 1.46
CA ASN A 207 -7.22 -10.71 0.65
C ASN A 207 -7.33 -11.20 -0.80
N THR A 208 -8.57 -11.24 -1.29
CA THR A 208 -8.93 -11.60 -2.67
C THR A 208 -8.73 -10.45 -3.66
N LEU A 209 -8.57 -9.21 -3.16
CA LEU A 209 -8.47 -7.97 -3.93
C LEU A 209 -7.02 -7.57 -4.25
N ILE A 210 -6.05 -8.42 -3.90
CA ILE A 210 -4.65 -8.21 -4.28
C ILE A 210 -4.55 -8.10 -5.80
N GLN A 211 -4.01 -6.96 -6.26
CA GLN A 211 -3.91 -6.68 -7.68
C GLN A 211 -2.84 -7.55 -8.35
N ASN A 212 -3.17 -8.01 -9.56
CA ASN A 212 -2.24 -8.69 -10.42
C ASN A 212 -1.15 -7.72 -10.89
N GLN A 213 0.11 -8.14 -10.80
CA GLN A 213 1.23 -7.47 -11.43
C GLN A 213 1.49 -8.10 -12.81
N GLN A 214 1.18 -7.38 -13.88
CA GLN A 214 1.60 -7.78 -15.22
C GLN A 214 2.99 -7.20 -15.52
N THR A 215 3.92 -8.08 -15.89
CA THR A 215 5.29 -7.67 -16.19
C THR A 215 5.47 -7.30 -17.66
N GLY A 216 6.46 -6.44 -17.96
CA GLY A 216 6.82 -6.09 -19.33
C GLY A 216 7.44 -7.26 -20.12
N THR A 217 7.70 -7.06 -21.41
CA THR A 217 8.23 -8.11 -22.30
C THR A 217 9.72 -8.42 -22.07
N ALA A 218 10.40 -7.68 -21.20
CA ALA A 218 11.78 -7.97 -20.82
C ALA A 218 11.89 -9.28 -20.02
N ALA A 219 12.86 -10.13 -20.39
CA ALA A 219 13.23 -11.33 -19.65
C ALA A 219 14.08 -10.98 -18.40
N ALA A 220 14.33 -11.95 -17.53
CA ALA A 220 15.10 -11.75 -16.30
C ALA A 220 16.53 -11.27 -16.56
N ALA A 221 17.22 -11.90 -17.52
CA ALA A 221 18.44 -11.37 -18.11
C ALA A 221 18.05 -10.44 -19.26
N THR A 222 18.17 -9.13 -19.06
CA THR A 222 17.81 -8.17 -20.10
C THR A 222 19.01 -7.89 -21.01
N GLY A 223 18.74 -7.45 -22.24
CA GLY A 223 19.78 -6.93 -23.13
C GLY A 223 20.15 -5.46 -22.87
N TYR A 224 19.58 -4.85 -21.82
CA TYR A 224 19.80 -3.45 -21.51
C TYR A 224 21.09 -3.24 -20.72
N THR A 225 21.81 -2.20 -21.10
CA THR A 225 22.93 -1.64 -20.35
C THR A 225 22.67 -0.16 -20.05
N VAL A 226 23.24 0.32 -18.95
CA VAL A 226 23.13 1.72 -18.54
C VAL A 226 24.01 2.60 -19.44
N ASN A 227 23.44 3.70 -19.92
CA ASN A 227 24.11 4.70 -20.74
C ASN A 227 24.47 5.93 -19.90
N GLY A 228 25.74 6.04 -19.50
CA GLY A 228 26.21 7.08 -18.60
C GLY A 228 26.05 6.69 -17.13
N ALA A 229 27.12 6.88 -16.36
CA ALA A 229 27.11 6.56 -14.93
C ALA A 229 26.13 7.45 -14.17
N VAL A 230 25.39 6.86 -13.22
CA VAL A 230 24.47 7.60 -12.34
C VAL A 230 25.02 7.60 -10.93
N THR A 231 25.61 8.73 -10.54
CA THR A 231 26.23 8.94 -9.21
C THR A 231 25.62 10.10 -8.44
N THR A 232 24.79 10.93 -9.09
CA THR A 232 24.14 12.10 -8.48
C THR A 232 23.10 11.68 -7.45
N ASN A 233 23.19 12.27 -6.24
CA ASN A 233 22.23 12.04 -5.18
C ASN A 233 20.84 12.57 -5.56
N GLY A 234 19.81 11.76 -5.33
CA GLY A 234 18.42 12.10 -5.66
C GLY A 234 18.01 11.77 -7.09
N SER A 235 18.88 11.17 -7.90
CA SER A 235 18.52 10.72 -9.25
C SER A 235 17.53 9.55 -9.20
N SER A 236 16.34 9.76 -9.78
CA SER A 236 15.28 8.75 -9.97
C SER A 236 15.13 8.32 -11.43
N SER A 237 16.09 8.68 -12.28
CA SER A 237 16.11 8.39 -13.70
C SER A 237 17.44 7.73 -14.09
N VAL A 238 17.37 6.71 -14.93
CA VAL A 238 18.53 6.00 -15.48
C VAL A 238 18.37 5.94 -16.98
N VAL A 239 19.41 6.28 -17.74
CA VAL A 239 19.38 6.18 -19.20
C VAL A 239 19.88 4.81 -19.62
N LEU A 240 19.21 4.17 -20.57
CA LEU A 240 19.53 2.84 -21.10
C LEU A 240 20.02 2.94 -22.55
N ALA A 241 21.04 2.16 -22.91
CA ALA A 241 21.78 2.32 -24.17
C ALA A 241 21.21 1.52 -25.36
N THR A 242 20.53 0.40 -25.14
CA THR A 242 20.01 -0.49 -26.21
C THR A 242 19.00 -1.49 -25.67
N GLY A 243 17.95 -1.82 -26.43
CA GLY A 243 17.01 -2.91 -26.18
C GLY A 243 15.65 -2.65 -26.84
N SER A 244 14.83 -3.67 -27.07
CA SER A 244 13.51 -3.54 -27.71
C SER A 244 12.35 -3.96 -26.81
N THR A 245 12.67 -4.54 -25.65
CA THR A 245 11.68 -5.11 -24.73
C THR A 245 11.18 -4.06 -23.75
N THR A 246 9.94 -4.20 -23.31
CA THR A 246 9.26 -3.20 -22.47
C THR A 246 9.43 -3.52 -20.99
N PHE A 247 9.35 -2.49 -20.15
CA PHE A 247 9.11 -2.63 -18.71
C PHE A 247 7.77 -2.00 -18.35
N LYS A 248 7.07 -2.58 -17.38
CA LYS A 248 5.81 -2.05 -16.87
C LYS A 248 6.00 -1.46 -15.49
N LYS A 249 5.13 -0.52 -15.10
CA LYS A 249 5.11 -0.01 -13.71
C LYS A 249 5.02 -1.19 -12.73
N GLY A 250 5.89 -1.17 -11.72
CA GLY A 250 5.96 -2.22 -10.69
C GLY A 250 6.98 -3.32 -10.97
N ASP A 251 7.56 -3.40 -12.18
CA ASP A 251 8.68 -4.30 -12.46
C ASP A 251 9.87 -3.97 -11.56
N ILE A 252 10.53 -5.00 -11.02
CA ILE A 252 11.70 -4.83 -10.17
C ILE A 252 12.95 -5.11 -10.99
N ILE A 253 13.90 -4.20 -10.94
CA ILE A 253 15.18 -4.31 -11.63
C ILE A 253 16.35 -4.13 -10.66
N THR A 254 17.49 -4.70 -11.02
CA THR A 254 18.77 -4.54 -10.34
C THR A 254 19.82 -4.16 -11.37
N PHE A 255 20.81 -3.35 -10.96
CA PHE A 255 21.93 -2.96 -11.81
C PHE A 255 23.20 -3.64 -11.34
N SER A 256 23.98 -4.23 -12.25
CA SER A 256 25.23 -4.88 -11.87
C SER A 256 26.21 -3.90 -11.21
N GLY A 257 26.86 -4.34 -10.14
CA GLY A 257 27.80 -3.52 -9.36
C GLY A 257 27.18 -2.46 -8.45
N CYS A 258 25.84 -2.31 -8.44
CA CYS A 258 25.13 -1.38 -7.55
C CYS A 258 24.63 -2.12 -6.31
N ASN A 259 25.49 -2.26 -5.29
CA ASN A 259 25.11 -2.90 -4.04
C ASN A 259 24.39 -1.95 -3.08
N ARG A 260 23.50 -2.51 -2.26
CA ARG A 260 22.84 -1.82 -1.15
C ARG A 260 23.83 -1.63 -0.01
N VAL A 261 23.78 -0.46 0.62
CA VAL A 261 24.51 -0.21 1.89
C VAL A 261 23.58 -0.30 3.09
N HIS A 262 24.13 -0.63 4.25
CA HIS A 262 23.39 -0.64 5.50
C HIS A 262 22.90 0.78 5.85
N PRO A 263 21.61 0.98 6.24
CA PRO A 263 21.04 2.31 6.43
C PRO A 263 21.77 3.21 7.44
N GLU A 264 22.34 2.66 8.52
CA GLU A 264 23.08 3.47 9.49
C GLU A 264 24.59 3.49 9.24
N THR A 265 25.24 2.31 9.20
CA THR A 265 26.70 2.21 9.09
C THR A 265 27.27 2.51 7.70
N LYS A 266 26.41 2.53 6.66
CA LYS A 266 26.78 2.69 5.25
C LYS A 266 27.77 1.64 4.71
N ALA A 267 27.96 0.55 5.44
CA ALA A 267 28.77 -0.58 4.99
C ALA A 267 28.08 -1.32 3.83
N ASP A 268 28.88 -1.86 2.91
CA ASP A 268 28.37 -2.70 1.83
C ASP A 268 27.75 -3.98 2.41
N THR A 269 26.52 -4.28 1.99
CA THR A 269 25.82 -5.52 2.38
C THR A 269 26.19 -6.72 1.49
N GLY A 270 26.88 -6.48 0.37
CA GLY A 270 27.20 -7.50 -0.63
C GLY A 270 26.00 -7.96 -1.47
N THR A 271 24.85 -7.30 -1.32
CA THR A 271 23.62 -7.60 -2.07
C THR A 271 23.28 -6.45 -3.03
N LEU A 272 22.87 -6.78 -4.26
CA LEU A 272 22.45 -5.78 -5.24
C LEU A 272 21.21 -5.02 -4.75
N GLN A 273 21.19 -3.71 -4.93
CA GLN A 273 20.03 -2.90 -4.62
C GLN A 273 18.91 -3.16 -5.62
N GLN A 274 17.70 -3.38 -5.11
CA GLN A 274 16.51 -3.55 -5.92
C GLN A 274 15.82 -2.20 -6.14
N PHE A 275 15.38 -1.96 -7.36
CA PHE A 275 14.65 -0.77 -7.77
C PHE A 275 13.34 -1.17 -8.43
N VAL A 276 12.29 -0.39 -8.21
CA VAL A 276 11.01 -0.55 -8.89
C VAL A 276 10.85 0.48 -9.99
N VAL A 277 10.32 0.06 -11.13
CA VAL A 277 10.00 0.92 -12.27
C VAL A 277 8.70 1.68 -11.96
N THR A 278 8.74 3.01 -12.02
CA THR A 278 7.60 3.86 -11.60
C THR A 278 6.66 4.23 -12.74
N ALA A 279 7.06 4.02 -14.00
CA ALA A 279 6.25 4.29 -15.19
C ALA A 279 6.58 3.28 -16.31
N ASP A 280 5.61 3.01 -17.18
CA ASP A 280 5.80 2.12 -18.32
C ASP A 280 6.92 2.61 -19.25
N TYR A 281 7.81 1.69 -19.62
CA TYR A 281 8.91 1.92 -20.55
C TYR A 281 8.68 1.12 -21.83
N SER A 282 8.52 1.84 -22.94
CA SER A 282 8.19 1.27 -24.27
C SER A 282 9.35 0.52 -24.93
N GLY A 283 10.53 0.47 -24.30
CA GLY A 283 11.74 -0.10 -24.88
C GLY A 283 12.52 0.91 -25.72
N GLY A 284 13.70 0.51 -26.21
CA GLY A 284 14.59 1.37 -27.00
C GLY A 284 15.76 1.93 -26.18
N ALA A 285 16.50 2.86 -26.77
CA ALA A 285 17.36 3.74 -25.99
C ALA A 285 16.49 4.84 -25.37
N GLY A 286 16.64 5.09 -24.07
CA GLY A 286 15.81 6.09 -23.39
C GLY A 286 15.92 6.05 -21.87
N THR A 287 15.16 6.92 -21.22
CA THR A 287 15.20 7.09 -19.77
C THR A 287 14.15 6.22 -19.08
N ILE A 288 14.57 5.34 -18.17
CA ILE A 288 13.70 4.61 -17.27
C ILE A 288 13.60 5.35 -15.93
N SER A 289 12.39 5.43 -15.37
CA SER A 289 12.14 6.05 -14.06
C SER A 289 12.08 4.98 -12.98
N VAL A 290 12.85 5.16 -11.90
CA VAL A 290 13.05 4.16 -10.85
C VAL A 290 12.85 4.73 -9.46
N ALA A 291 12.44 3.88 -8.52
CA ALA A 291 12.41 4.15 -7.09
C ALA A 291 13.05 3.00 -6.30
N PRO A 292 13.73 3.24 -5.17
CA PRO A 292 14.03 4.54 -4.57
C PRO A 292 15.03 5.33 -5.43
N ALA A 293 15.07 6.65 -5.25
CA ALA A 293 16.11 7.48 -5.87
C ALA A 293 17.49 7.07 -5.34
N ILE A 294 18.51 7.22 -6.17
CA ILE A 294 19.87 6.80 -5.87
C ILE A 294 20.53 7.85 -4.98
N TYR A 295 21.17 7.41 -3.90
CA TYR A 295 22.01 8.22 -3.03
C TYR A 295 23.33 7.48 -2.80
N THR A 296 24.42 8.04 -3.32
CA THR A 296 25.78 7.48 -3.28
C THR A 296 26.61 8.02 -2.10
N SER A 297 26.13 9.08 -1.46
CA SER A 297 26.78 9.74 -0.32
C SER A 297 25.75 10.37 0.61
N THR A 298 26.20 11.04 1.67
CA THR A 298 25.39 11.66 2.74
C THR A 298 24.74 10.68 3.71
N GLY A 299 24.06 11.20 4.73
CA GLY A 299 23.26 10.41 5.68
C GLY A 299 22.21 9.54 5.01
N ARG A 300 21.81 9.87 3.77
CA ARG A 300 20.79 9.17 2.98
C ARG A 300 21.32 8.12 2.01
N GLN A 301 22.62 7.83 2.06
CA GLN A 301 23.25 6.85 1.18
C GLN A 301 22.52 5.50 1.27
N ASN A 302 22.07 5.00 0.11
CA ASN A 302 21.34 3.74 -0.04
C ASN A 302 22.05 2.74 -0.97
N VAL A 303 22.98 3.22 -1.79
CA VAL A 303 23.84 2.40 -2.65
C VAL A 303 25.31 2.69 -2.38
N LEU A 304 26.18 1.83 -2.89
CA LEU A 304 27.62 2.08 -2.90
C LEU A 304 27.98 3.45 -3.51
N ALA A 305 29.08 4.02 -3.05
CA ALA A 305 29.57 5.32 -3.53
C ALA A 305 29.88 5.34 -5.04
N THR A 306 30.13 4.17 -5.63
CA THR A 306 30.30 4.00 -7.09
C THR A 306 29.03 4.22 -7.88
N GLY A 307 27.86 4.22 -7.23
CA GLY A 307 26.55 4.36 -7.88
C GLY A 307 26.28 3.28 -8.93
N ILE A 308 25.58 3.67 -10.00
CA ILE A 308 25.38 2.81 -11.17
C ILE A 308 26.47 3.13 -12.19
N GLY A 309 27.32 2.15 -12.48
CA GLY A 309 28.38 2.29 -13.48
C GLY A 309 27.83 2.42 -14.90
N ASN A 310 28.55 3.14 -15.76
CA ASN A 310 28.29 3.12 -17.20
C ASN A 310 28.48 1.69 -17.74
N GLY A 311 27.55 1.22 -18.58
CA GLY A 311 27.56 -0.14 -19.10
C GLY A 311 27.11 -1.21 -18.11
N ALA A 312 26.64 -0.84 -16.90
CA ALA A 312 26.06 -1.78 -15.96
C ALA A 312 24.88 -2.51 -16.61
N THR A 313 24.83 -3.82 -16.45
CA THR A 313 23.76 -4.65 -17.00
C THR A 313 22.51 -4.50 -16.13
N VAL A 314 21.35 -4.43 -16.78
CA VAL A 314 20.06 -4.41 -16.10
C VAL A 314 19.53 -5.84 -16.02
N ALA A 315 19.21 -6.30 -14.83
CA ALA A 315 18.49 -7.55 -14.64
C ALA A 315 17.09 -7.24 -14.09
N LYS A 316 16.09 -8.01 -14.53
CA LYS A 316 14.71 -7.92 -14.05
C LYS A 316 14.41 -9.12 -13.16
N ILE A 317 13.64 -8.89 -12.10
CA ILE A 317 13.04 -9.98 -11.32
C ILE A 317 11.70 -10.33 -11.96
N GLY A 318 11.53 -11.60 -12.32
CA GLY A 318 10.35 -12.09 -13.04
C GLY A 318 10.60 -12.39 -14.51
N ALA A 319 9.76 -13.24 -15.07
CA ALA A 319 9.78 -13.62 -16.48
C ALA A 319 9.15 -12.53 -17.37
N ALA A 320 9.32 -12.68 -18.69
CA ALA A 320 8.70 -11.80 -19.66
C ALA A 320 7.18 -12.06 -19.74
N SER A 321 6.39 -10.98 -19.87
CA SER A 321 4.94 -11.05 -20.17
C SER A 321 4.12 -11.92 -19.21
N THR A 322 4.60 -12.10 -17.97
CA THR A 322 3.97 -12.97 -16.98
C THR A 322 3.15 -12.13 -16.00
N VAL A 323 2.04 -12.70 -15.53
CA VAL A 323 1.17 -12.10 -14.51
C VAL A 323 1.45 -12.76 -13.18
N TYR A 324 1.86 -11.98 -12.19
CA TYR A 324 2.08 -12.42 -10.82
C TYR A 324 1.00 -11.88 -9.89
N LYS A 325 0.77 -12.56 -8.77
CA LYS A 325 -0.07 -12.09 -7.66
C LYS A 325 0.78 -11.93 -6.41
N PRO A 326 1.48 -10.81 -6.23
CA PRO A 326 2.42 -10.67 -5.12
C PRO A 326 1.68 -10.66 -3.79
N SER A 327 2.15 -11.44 -2.82
CA SER A 327 1.80 -11.23 -1.41
C SER A 327 2.64 -10.09 -0.83
N LEU A 328 2.18 -9.46 0.25
CA LEU A 328 2.79 -8.24 0.80
C LEU A 328 3.08 -8.37 2.29
N ALA A 329 4.34 -8.24 2.70
CA ALA A 329 4.76 -8.10 4.09
C ALA A 329 5.11 -6.64 4.38
N PHE A 330 4.56 -6.03 5.41
CA PHE A 330 4.77 -4.61 5.67
C PHE A 330 4.68 -4.23 7.15
N HIS A 331 5.31 -3.12 7.50
CA HIS A 331 5.05 -2.41 8.77
C HIS A 331 3.95 -1.37 8.58
N LYS A 332 3.15 -1.10 9.60
CA LYS A 332 2.04 -0.13 9.58
C LYS A 332 2.40 1.23 8.97
N ASP A 333 3.62 1.73 9.24
CA ASP A 333 4.10 3.04 8.75
C ASP A 333 4.65 3.04 7.30
N ALA A 334 4.62 1.90 6.61
CA ALA A 334 5.05 1.83 5.20
C ALA A 334 4.08 2.60 4.29
N PHE A 335 2.78 2.51 4.59
CA PHE A 335 1.69 3.11 3.83
C PHE A 335 0.86 4.02 4.73
N ALA A 336 0.30 5.07 4.15
CA ALA A 336 -0.72 5.87 4.80
C ALA A 336 -1.99 5.96 3.97
N PHE A 337 -3.09 6.02 4.71
CA PHE A 337 -4.43 6.25 4.19
C PHE A 337 -5.04 7.40 4.99
N ALA A 338 -5.50 8.44 4.30
CA ALA A 338 -6.17 9.57 4.93
C ALA A 338 -7.54 9.78 4.30
N THR A 339 -8.48 10.25 5.12
CA THR A 339 -9.80 10.68 4.67
C THR A 339 -10.02 12.14 5.02
N ALA A 340 -10.83 12.83 4.22
CA ALA A 340 -11.18 14.22 4.46
C ALA A 340 -12.68 14.40 4.55
N ASP A 341 -13.07 15.42 5.31
CA ASP A 341 -14.47 15.75 5.57
C ASP A 341 -15.09 16.48 4.37
N LEU A 342 -16.04 15.81 3.71
CA LEU A 342 -16.85 16.43 2.67
C LEU A 342 -17.81 17.47 3.27
N VAL A 343 -17.97 18.62 2.59
CA VAL A 343 -18.90 19.70 2.96
C VAL A 343 -20.34 19.17 2.96
N MET A 344 -21.13 19.47 3.98
CA MET A 344 -22.55 19.11 3.99
C MET A 344 -23.37 20.16 3.22
N PRO A 345 -24.19 19.77 2.24
CA PRO A 345 -25.08 20.70 1.55
C PRO A 345 -26.19 21.18 2.50
N ASN A 346 -26.55 22.45 2.42
CA ASN A 346 -27.67 23.03 3.15
C ASN A 346 -28.98 22.83 2.37
N GLY A 347 -30.11 22.70 3.05
CA GLY A 347 -31.45 22.61 2.42
C GLY A 347 -31.85 21.22 1.94
N VAL A 348 -31.13 20.17 2.34
CA VAL A 348 -31.49 18.78 2.06
C VAL A 348 -32.28 18.17 3.22
N ASP A 349 -33.24 17.32 2.89
CA ASP A 349 -34.16 16.68 3.86
C ASP A 349 -33.42 15.75 4.84
N PHE A 350 -32.31 15.15 4.42
CA PHE A 350 -31.62 14.12 5.20
C PHE A 350 -30.13 14.09 4.87
N ALA A 351 -29.30 14.54 5.82
CA ALA A 351 -27.85 14.49 5.72
C ALA A 351 -27.20 14.18 7.07
N SER A 352 -26.12 13.40 7.05
CA SER A 352 -25.28 13.13 8.21
C SER A 352 -23.86 12.80 7.77
N ARG A 353 -22.90 13.15 8.61
CA ARG A 353 -21.51 12.73 8.51
C ARG A 353 -21.12 12.00 9.79
N GLN A 354 -20.43 10.88 9.68
CA GLN A 354 -19.87 10.14 10.82
C GLN A 354 -18.43 9.74 10.52
N VAL A 355 -17.64 9.61 11.57
CA VAL A 355 -16.24 9.18 11.52
C VAL A 355 -16.08 7.97 12.43
N MET A 356 -15.39 6.93 11.96
CA MET A 356 -14.98 5.78 12.77
C MET A 356 -13.59 5.34 12.31
N ASP A 357 -12.69 5.12 13.26
CA ASP A 357 -11.32 4.65 13.03
C ASP A 357 -10.58 5.41 11.90
N GLY A 358 -10.74 6.73 11.86
CA GLY A 358 -10.06 7.62 10.90
C GLY A 358 -10.66 7.64 9.48
N ILE A 359 -11.81 7.00 9.26
CA ILE A 359 -12.56 7.07 8.00
C ILE A 359 -13.79 7.95 8.18
N SER A 360 -13.87 9.04 7.44
CA SER A 360 -15.03 9.93 7.37
C SER A 360 -15.96 9.55 6.24
N MET A 361 -17.25 9.43 6.52
CA MET A 361 -18.29 9.11 5.53
C MET A 361 -19.49 10.02 5.69
N ARG A 362 -20.07 10.43 4.56
CA ARG A 362 -21.26 11.28 4.49
C ARG A 362 -22.40 10.53 3.79
N VAL A 363 -23.62 10.67 4.32
CA VAL A 363 -24.86 10.37 3.59
C VAL A 363 -25.62 11.66 3.28
N VAL A 364 -26.16 11.77 2.08
CA VAL A 364 -27.06 12.85 1.67
C VAL A 364 -28.23 12.25 0.91
N ARG A 365 -29.44 12.73 1.15
CA ARG A 365 -30.64 12.36 0.42
C ARG A 365 -31.45 13.61 0.08
N GLN A 366 -32.04 13.58 -1.11
CA GLN A 366 -32.91 14.63 -1.63
C GLN A 366 -34.20 14.00 -2.18
N TYR A 367 -35.28 14.78 -2.23
CA TYR A 367 -36.53 14.36 -2.85
C TYR A 367 -36.56 14.76 -4.34
N ASP A 368 -36.86 13.80 -5.21
CA ASP A 368 -37.12 14.01 -6.63
C ASP A 368 -38.63 14.03 -6.86
N ILE A 369 -39.18 15.25 -6.97
CA ILE A 369 -40.62 15.48 -7.16
C ILE A 369 -41.15 14.95 -8.50
N ASN A 370 -40.31 14.84 -9.52
CA ASN A 370 -40.76 14.42 -10.85
C ASN A 370 -41.04 12.91 -10.90
N ASN A 371 -40.28 12.13 -10.14
CA ASN A 371 -40.34 10.67 -10.15
C ASN A 371 -40.88 10.07 -8.85
N ASP A 372 -41.22 10.90 -7.85
CA ASP A 372 -41.58 10.49 -6.48
C ASP A 372 -40.55 9.51 -5.88
N LYS A 373 -39.27 9.90 -5.95
CA LYS A 373 -38.17 9.09 -5.43
C LYS A 373 -37.29 9.87 -4.47
N PHE A 374 -36.59 9.13 -3.63
CA PHE A 374 -35.61 9.67 -2.69
C PHE A 374 -34.20 9.20 -3.06
N PRO A 375 -33.55 9.85 -4.05
CA PRO A 375 -32.14 9.60 -4.33
C PRO A 375 -31.28 9.86 -3.09
N CYS A 376 -30.41 8.91 -2.78
CA CYS A 376 -29.50 8.95 -1.66
C CYS A 376 -28.09 8.55 -2.09
N ARG A 377 -27.09 9.26 -1.58
CA ARG A 377 -25.67 9.03 -1.86
C ARG A 377 -24.90 8.85 -0.57
N LEU A 378 -24.05 7.83 -0.54
CA LEU A 378 -23.05 7.58 0.49
C LEU A 378 -21.69 7.88 -0.11
N ASP A 379 -20.94 8.83 0.43
CA ASP A 379 -19.64 9.24 -0.11
C ASP A 379 -18.53 9.13 0.93
N VAL A 380 -17.35 8.74 0.45
CA VAL A 380 -16.06 8.79 1.16
C VAL A 380 -15.04 9.51 0.28
N LEU A 381 -14.37 10.51 0.84
CA LEU A 381 -13.25 11.21 0.21
C LEU A 381 -11.95 10.75 0.87
N TYR A 382 -11.03 10.20 0.08
CA TYR A 382 -9.81 9.59 0.59
C TYR A 382 -8.59 9.79 -0.33
N GLY A 383 -7.43 9.55 0.27
CA GLY A 383 -6.12 9.57 -0.37
C GLY A 383 -5.22 8.50 0.25
N TYR A 384 -4.31 7.97 -0.55
CA TYR A 384 -3.37 6.93 -0.11
C TYR A 384 -1.98 7.18 -0.68
N LYS A 385 -0.94 6.87 0.11
CA LYS A 385 0.45 7.03 -0.32
C LYS A 385 1.38 6.05 0.38
N THR A 386 2.31 5.48 -0.39
CA THR A 386 3.48 4.79 0.14
C THR A 386 4.47 5.83 0.69
N ILE A 387 4.62 5.90 2.01
CA ILE A 387 5.52 6.86 2.68
C ILE A 387 6.94 6.30 2.73
N ARG A 388 7.06 5.03 3.14
CA ARG A 388 8.34 4.36 3.41
C ARG A 388 8.35 3.00 2.72
N PRO A 389 8.59 2.94 1.39
CA PRO A 389 8.61 1.67 0.66
C PRO A 389 9.67 0.69 1.17
N GLN A 390 10.70 1.17 1.87
CA GLN A 390 11.72 0.34 2.52
C GLN A 390 11.18 -0.55 3.65
N LEU A 391 10.03 -0.18 4.24
CA LEU A 391 9.37 -0.90 5.33
C LEU A 391 8.31 -1.90 4.85
N ALA A 392 8.28 -2.16 3.55
CA ALA A 392 7.44 -3.18 2.93
C ALA A 392 8.30 -4.10 2.05
N CYS A 393 7.81 -5.31 1.80
CA CYS A 393 8.44 -6.31 0.96
C CYS A 393 7.38 -7.13 0.22
N ARG A 394 7.51 -7.23 -1.10
CA ARG A 394 6.73 -8.12 -1.94
C ARG A 394 7.27 -9.54 -1.84
N ILE A 395 6.37 -10.51 -1.86
CA ILE A 395 6.69 -11.93 -1.94
C ILE A 395 6.11 -12.40 -3.27
N LEU A 396 6.99 -12.74 -4.21
CA LEU A 396 6.62 -13.33 -5.48
C LEU A 396 6.78 -14.84 -5.35
N SER A 397 5.67 -15.54 -5.17
CA SER A 397 5.56 -17.01 -5.20
C SER A 397 4.59 -17.43 -6.31
N ASN A 398 4.73 -18.68 -6.75
CA ASN A 398 4.03 -19.31 -7.88
C ASN A 398 4.07 -18.49 -9.18
#